data_AF-A0A921HRZ4-F1
#
_entry.id   AF-A0A921HRZ4-F1
#
_cell.length_a   1.000
_cell.length_b   1.000
_cell.length_c   1.000
_cell.angle_alpha   90.00
_cell.angle_beta   90.00
_cell.angle_gamma   90.00
#
_symmetry.space_group_name_H-M   'P 1'
#
loop_
_entity.id
_entity.type
_entity.pdbx_description
1 polymer ?
#
loop_
_entity_poly.entity_id
_entity_poly.type
_entity_poly.pdbx_seq_one_letter_code
_entity_poly.pdbx_strand_id
1 'polypeptide(L)' 'MRENDLRVIKTKKTIENSFWNLLKKKDFEKITIKEITDQALIGKTTFYYHYVDK' A
#
# COMPACT_ATOMS: atom_id res chain seq x y z
N MET A 1 3.23 9.95 -12.65
CA MET A 1 1.79 9.96 -12.28
C MET A 1 1.38 11.39 -11.94
N ARG A 2 0.18 11.88 -12.33
CA ARG A 2 -0.29 13.18 -11.84
C ARG A 2 -0.77 12.99 -10.40
N GLU A 3 -0.19 13.73 -9.46
CA GLU A 3 -0.44 13.61 -8.02
C GLU A 3 -1.92 13.82 -7.64
N ASN A 4 -2.67 14.53 -8.48
CA ASN A 4 -4.11 14.82 -8.32
C ASN A 4 -5.05 13.78 -8.96
N ASP A 5 -4.54 12.67 -9.50
CA ASP A 5 -5.40 11.63 -10.06
C ASP A 5 -6.11 10.87 -8.92
N LEU A 6 -7.46 10.85 -8.96
CA LEU A 6 -8.30 10.18 -7.96
C LEU A 6 -7.93 8.71 -7.77
N ARG A 7 -7.38 8.04 -8.80
CA ARG A 7 -6.88 6.67 -8.71
C ARG A 7 -5.67 6.57 -7.78
N VAL A 8 -4.77 7.53 -7.84
CA VAL A 8 -3.58 7.60 -6.97
C VAL A 8 -3.99 7.80 -5.52
N ILE A 9 -4.90 8.74 -5.29
CA ILE A 9 -5.40 9.05 -3.96
C ILE A 9 -6.10 7.83 -3.35
N LYS A 10 -6.96 7.16 -4.13
CA LYS A 10 -7.62 5.93 -3.69
C LYS A 10 -6.61 4.83 -3.37
N THR A 11 -5.68 4.54 -4.28
CA THR A 11 -4.67 3.50 -4.08
C THR A 11 -3.82 3.76 -2.84
N LYS A 12 -3.33 5.00 -2.66
CA LYS A 12 -2.55 5.38 -1.48
C LYS A 12 -3.34 5.18 -0.18
N LYS A 13 -4.59 5.63 -0.15
CA LYS A 13 -5.48 5.47 1.01
C LYS A 13 -5.71 4.00 1.34
N THR A 14 -5.92 3.15 0.33
CA THR A 14 -6.11 1.71 0.55
C THR A 14 -4.83 1.04 1.09
N ILE A 15 -3.66 1.40 0.57
CA ILE A 15 -2.36 0.91 1.05
C ILE A 15 -2.14 1.29 2.52
N GLU A 16 -2.35 2.56 2.87
CA GLU A 16 -2.22 3.06 4.25
C GLU A 16 -3.17 2.34 5.20
N ASN A 17 -4.45 2.19 4.81
CA ASN A 17 -5.43 1.47 5.62
C ASN A 17 -5.06 0.00 5.84
N SER A 18 -4.57 -0.67 4.79
CA SER A 18 -4.10 -2.05 4.88
C SER A 18 -2.90 -2.18 5.81
N PHE A 19 -1.94 -1.28 5.68
CA PHE A 19 -0.76 -1.23 6.54
C PHE A 19 -1.13 -1.00 8.02
N TRP A 20 -2.00 -0.04 8.32
CA TRP A 20 -2.49 0.19 9.68
C TRP A 20 -3.22 -1.01 10.27
N ASN A 21 -4.02 -1.70 9.46
CA ASN A 21 -4.71 -2.91 9.90
C ASN A 21 -3.75 -4.07 10.16
N LEU A 22 -2.65 -4.17 9.40
CA LEU A 22 -1.60 -5.16 9.65
C LEU A 22 -0.80 -4.82 10.92
N LEU A 23 -0.48 -3.54 11.14
CA LEU A 23 0.17 -3.05 12.36
C LEU A 23 -0.63 -3.34 13.63
N LYS A 24 -1.96 -3.32 13.55
CA LYS A 24 -2.81 -3.71 14.69
C LYS A 24 -2.75 -5.20 15.02
N LYS A 25 -2.33 -6.04 14.07
CA LYS A 25 -2.34 -7.50 14.21
C LYS A 25 -0.95 -8.07 14.50
N LYS A 26 0.11 -7.36 14.13
CA LYS A 26 1.49 -7.82 14.28
C LYS A 26 2.50 -6.68 14.20
N ASP A 27 3.70 -6.98 14.68
CA ASP A 27 4.85 -6.08 14.66
C ASP A 27 5.21 -5.67 13.23
N PHE A 28 5.66 -4.42 13.08
CA PHE A 28 6.05 -3.82 11.82
C PHE A 28 7.04 -4.69 11.02
N GLU A 29 8.04 -5.27 11.68
CA GLU A 29 9.08 -6.09 11.05
C GLU A 29 8.53 -7.38 10.42
N LYS A 30 7.37 -7.85 10.87
CA LYS A 30 6.69 -9.05 10.34
C LYS A 30 5.69 -8.71 9.24
N ILE A 31 5.48 -7.43 8.92
CA ILE A 31 4.57 -7.01 7.86
C ILE A 31 5.34 -7.07 6.53
N THR A 32 4.85 -7.91 5.62
CA THR A 32 5.44 -8.02 4.28
C THR A 32 4.69 -7.15 3.27
N ILE A 33 5.41 -6.68 2.24
CA ILE A 33 4.78 -5.97 1.10
C ILE A 33 3.68 -6.82 0.49
N LYS A 34 3.87 -8.15 0.40
CA LYS A 34 2.86 -9.07 -0.12
C LYS A 34 1.53 -8.95 0.63
N GLU A 35 1.57 -8.93 1.95
CA GLU A 35 0.34 -8.83 2.75
C GLU A 35 -0.33 -7.47 2.64
N ILE A 36 0.47 -6.39 2.56
CA ILE A 36 -0.06 -5.06 2.30
C ILE A 36 -0.77 -5.03 0.94
N THR A 37 -0.14 -5.59 -0.11
CA THR A 37 -0.70 -5.62 -1.47
C THR A 37 -1.94 -6.52 -1.57
N ASP A 38 -1.91 -7.67 -0.91
CA ASP A 38 -3.02 -8.63 -0.87
C ASP A 38 -4.23 -7.99 -0.16
N GLN A 39 -3.99 -7.30 0.96
CA GLN A 39 -5.05 -6.63 1.71
C GLN A 39 -5.55 -5.35 1.04
N ALA A 40 -4.68 -4.62 0.33
CA ALA A 40 -5.05 -3.41 -0.40
C ALA A 40 -5.66 -3.70 -1.78
N LEU A 41 -5.75 -4.97 -2.20
CA LEU A 41 -6.25 -5.42 -3.50
C LEU A 41 -5.52 -4.75 -4.68
N ILE A 42 -4.20 -4.68 -4.60
CA ILE A 42 -3.33 -4.10 -5.65
C ILE A 42 -2.20 -5.05 -6.03
N GLY A 43 -1.63 -4.85 -7.21
CA GLY A 43 -0.41 -5.54 -7.61
C GLY A 43 0.83 -4.96 -6.95
N LYS A 44 1.88 -5.79 -6.77
CA LYS A 44 3.20 -5.35 -6.30
C LYS A 44 3.81 -4.25 -7.16
N THR A 45 3.61 -4.32 -8.48
CA THR A 45 4.06 -3.27 -9.41
C THR A 45 3.43 -1.91 -9.10
N THR A 46 2.14 -1.89 -8.77
CA THR A 46 1.44 -0.66 -8.36
C THR A 46 1.98 -0.13 -7.04
N PHE A 47 2.23 -1.01 -6.05
CA PHE A 47 2.86 -0.61 -4.80
C PHE A 47 4.23 0.02 -5.00
N TYR A 48 5.11 -0.63 -5.77
CA TYR A 48 6.45 -0.10 -6.05
C TYR A 48 6.41 1.19 -6.86
N TYR A 49 5.46 1.35 -7.78
CA TYR A 49 5.27 2.61 -8.51
C TYR A 49 4.88 3.79 -7.59
N HIS A 50 4.23 3.52 -6.45
CA HIS A 50 3.85 4.56 -5.49
C HIS A 50 4.88 4.81 -4.38
N TYR A 51 5.69 3.83 -4.01
CA TYR A 51 6.54 3.88 -2.81
C TYR A 51 8.03 3.61 -3.05
N VAL A 52 8.41 3.07 -4.21
CA VAL A 52 9.82 2.81 -4.56
C VAL A 52 10.36 3.78 -5.61
N ASP A 53 9.50 4.39 -6.43
CA ASP A 53 9.95 5.38 -7.40
C ASP A 53 10.18 6.74 -6.71
N LYS A 54 11.41 6.93 -6.22
CA LYS A 54 12.01 8.23 -5.89
C LYS A 54 13.31 8.39 -6.66
#